data_AF-A6INS4-F1
#
_entry.id   AF-A6INS4-F1
#
_cell.length_a   1.000
_cell.length_b   1.000
_cell.length_c   1.000
_cell.angle_alpha   90.00
_cell.angle_beta   90.00
_cell.angle_gamma   90.00
#
_symmetry.space_group_name_H-M   'P 1'
#
loop_
_entity.id
_entity.type
_entity.pdbx_description
1 polymer ?
#
loop_
_entity_poly.entity_id
_entity_poly.type
_entity_poly.pdbx_seq_one_letter_code
_entity_poly.pdbx_strand_id
1 'polypeptide(L)'
;MFSISLLSCLFLGTVPALAQTRGERRLSPEKSEIWGPGLKAHVVLPARYFYIRAVDTSGEQFTSSPGEKVFQVQISAPDEQFTRVGVQVLDRKDGSFIVRYRMYASYRNLKIEVKHHGQHVAKSPYILRGPVYHENCDCPLEDSAAWLREMNCPETITQIQKDLSHFPTVDPEKIAAEIPKRFGQRQSLCHYTLKDNKVYIKTHGEHVGFRIFMDAILLSLTRKVRMPEVEFFVNLGDWPLEKKKSTSNIQPIFSWCGSTESRDIVMPTYDLTDSVLETMGR
;
A
#
# COMPACT_ATOMS: atom_id res chain seq x y z
N MET A 1 9.90 90.22 -3.24
CA MET A 1 11.36 90.20 -3.03
C MET A 1 11.63 89.45 -1.74
N PHE A 2 12.41 88.35 -1.81
CA PHE A 2 12.98 87.52 -0.73
C PHE A 2 12.00 86.80 0.22
N SER A 3 11.84 85.47 0.16
CA SER A 3 12.76 84.35 0.50
C SER A 3 12.46 83.82 1.90
N ILE A 4 12.17 82.52 2.04
CA ILE A 4 12.69 81.61 3.07
C ILE A 4 12.44 80.17 2.60
N SER A 5 13.55 79.45 2.45
CA SER A 5 13.65 78.03 2.10
C SER A 5 13.25 77.11 3.25
N LEU A 6 12.64 75.96 2.92
CA LEU A 6 12.78 74.72 3.70
C LEU A 6 13.08 73.58 2.70
N LEU A 7 14.35 73.17 2.62
CA LEU A 7 14.75 71.91 2.00
C LEU A 7 14.85 70.86 3.12
N SER A 8 13.88 69.94 3.17
CA SER A 8 14.00 68.71 3.96
C SER A 8 14.93 67.74 3.25
N CYS A 9 16.07 67.43 3.88
CA CYS A 9 16.91 66.29 3.53
C CYS A 9 16.27 65.00 4.07
N LEU A 10 15.77 64.14 3.18
CA LEU A 10 15.44 62.76 3.50
C LEU A 10 16.56 61.86 2.96
N PHE A 11 17.44 61.41 3.86
CA PHE A 11 18.38 60.33 3.58
C PHE A 11 17.62 59.00 3.60
N LEU A 12 17.17 58.54 2.44
CA LEU A 12 16.75 57.14 2.23
C LEU A 12 18.01 56.28 2.03
N GLY A 13 18.53 55.76 3.14
CA GLY A 13 19.50 54.67 3.10
C GLY A 13 18.83 53.40 2.60
N THR A 14 19.05 53.06 1.33
CA THR A 14 18.71 51.76 0.78
C THR A 14 19.73 50.73 1.27
N VAL A 15 19.36 49.93 2.27
CA VAL A 15 20.08 48.69 2.59
C VAL A 15 19.77 47.70 1.47
N PRO A 16 20.75 47.28 0.63
CA PRO A 16 20.50 46.20 -0.28
C PRO A 16 20.41 44.93 0.56
N ALA A 17 19.20 44.39 0.70
CA ALA A 17 19.03 43.00 1.08
C ALA A 17 19.78 42.17 0.04
N LEU A 18 20.97 41.66 0.40
CA LEU A 18 21.57 40.55 -0.32
C LEU A 18 20.58 39.39 -0.22
N ALA A 19 19.70 39.28 -1.21
CA ALA A 19 19.13 38.01 -1.58
C ALA A 19 20.33 37.14 -1.97
N GLN A 20 20.83 36.35 -1.02
CA GLN A 20 21.66 35.21 -1.36
C GLN A 20 20.81 34.36 -2.29
N THR A 21 21.12 34.43 -3.58
CA THR A 21 20.78 33.39 -4.52
C THR A 21 21.43 32.13 -3.96
N ARG A 22 20.65 31.36 -3.19
CA ARG A 22 21.04 30.05 -2.73
C ARG A 22 21.36 29.28 -4.00
N GLY A 23 22.65 29.10 -4.30
CA GLY A 23 23.10 28.45 -5.52
C GLY A 23 22.30 27.16 -5.71
N GLU A 24 21.96 26.84 -6.96
CA GLU A 24 21.18 25.63 -7.27
C GLU A 24 21.71 24.45 -6.47
N ARG A 25 20.89 23.96 -5.54
CA ARG A 25 21.28 22.83 -4.69
C ARG A 25 21.52 21.65 -5.62
N ARG A 26 22.77 21.20 -5.68
CA ARG A 26 23.16 20.07 -6.53
C ARG A 26 22.87 18.76 -5.81
N LEU A 27 22.13 17.88 -6.47
CA LEU A 27 21.85 16.54 -5.96
C LEU A 27 23.13 15.70 -5.84
N SER A 28 23.25 14.94 -4.75
CA SER A 28 24.32 13.98 -4.50
C SER A 28 23.78 12.55 -4.59
N PRO A 29 24.16 11.76 -5.61
CA PRO A 29 23.74 10.37 -5.74
C PRO A 29 24.17 9.50 -4.55
N GLU A 30 25.40 9.69 -4.09
CA GLU A 30 26.01 8.90 -3.02
C GLU A 30 25.36 9.16 -1.65
N LYS A 31 24.99 10.43 -1.37
CA LYS A 31 24.34 10.83 -0.11
C LYS A 31 22.83 10.62 -0.11
N SER A 32 22.22 10.45 -1.28
CA SER A 32 20.78 10.16 -1.38
C SER A 32 20.47 8.80 -0.74
N GLU A 33 19.23 8.63 -0.28
CA GLU A 33 18.82 7.43 0.45
C GLU A 33 17.77 6.65 -0.34
N ILE A 34 17.79 5.32 -0.22
CA ILE A 34 16.80 4.43 -0.84
C ILE A 34 16.37 3.38 0.19
N TRP A 35 15.06 3.23 0.36
CA TRP A 35 14.49 2.26 1.30
C TRP A 35 13.10 1.81 0.85
N GLY A 36 12.62 0.67 1.35
CA GLY A 36 11.24 0.23 1.13
C GLY A 36 11.10 -1.27 0.88
N PRO A 37 9.86 -1.78 0.87
CA PRO A 37 9.57 -3.21 0.77
C PRO A 37 9.99 -3.81 -0.57
N GLY A 38 9.93 -3.03 -1.66
CA GLY A 38 10.32 -3.46 -3.01
C GLY A 38 11.82 -3.72 -3.19
N LEU A 39 12.65 -3.55 -2.16
CA LEU A 39 14.05 -3.97 -2.18
C LEU A 39 14.26 -5.33 -1.51
N LYS A 40 13.20 -5.98 -1.02
CA LYS A 40 13.24 -7.28 -0.35
C LYS A 40 12.68 -8.37 -1.28
N ALA A 41 13.43 -9.47 -1.45
CA ALA A 41 13.02 -10.58 -2.32
C ALA A 41 11.72 -11.25 -1.85
N HIS A 42 11.62 -11.51 -0.54
CA HIS A 42 10.52 -12.22 0.13
C HIS A 42 9.21 -11.45 0.20
N VAL A 43 9.21 -10.12 -0.02
CA VAL A 43 7.97 -9.34 -0.02
C VAL A 43 7.25 -9.53 -1.35
N VAL A 44 6.12 -10.23 -1.34
CA VAL A 44 5.30 -10.51 -2.54
C VAL A 44 4.07 -9.60 -2.57
N LEU A 45 4.11 -8.61 -3.46
CA LEU A 45 3.03 -7.65 -3.71
C LEU A 45 2.69 -7.59 -5.21
N PRO A 46 1.45 -7.25 -5.59
CA PRO A 46 1.04 -7.08 -6.99
C PRO A 46 1.93 -6.09 -7.72
N ALA A 47 2.14 -4.93 -7.11
CA ALA A 47 3.18 -3.98 -7.48
C ALA A 47 4.08 -3.73 -6.27
N ARG A 48 5.38 -3.86 -6.48
CA ARG A 48 6.41 -3.61 -5.47
C ARG A 48 6.85 -2.16 -5.55
N TYR A 49 7.24 -1.58 -4.43
CA TYR A 49 7.67 -0.18 -4.40
C TYR A 49 8.77 0.09 -3.38
N PHE A 50 9.56 1.12 -3.66
CA PHE A 50 10.55 1.67 -2.75
C PHE A 50 10.63 3.18 -2.94
N TYR A 51 11.26 3.85 -2.01
CA TYR A 51 11.40 5.30 -1.96
C TYR A 51 12.84 5.71 -2.25
N ILE A 52 12.98 6.90 -2.81
CA ILE A 52 14.26 7.60 -2.93
C ILE A 52 14.11 8.96 -2.25
N ARG A 53 15.02 9.31 -1.32
CA ARG A 53 15.16 10.67 -0.77
C ARG A 53 16.34 11.33 -1.45
N ALA A 54 16.08 12.45 -2.12
CA ALA A 54 17.14 13.27 -2.68
C ALA A 54 17.86 14.04 -1.57
N VAL A 55 19.18 14.00 -1.61
CA VAL A 55 20.07 14.72 -0.69
C VAL A 55 21.06 15.52 -1.50
N ASP A 56 21.39 16.74 -1.07
CA ASP A 56 22.35 17.58 -1.77
C ASP A 56 23.81 17.26 -1.40
N THR A 57 24.75 17.91 -2.06
CA THR A 57 26.20 17.74 -1.79
C THR A 57 26.61 18.16 -0.38
N SER A 58 25.83 18.99 0.31
CA SER A 58 26.09 19.37 1.72
C SER A 58 25.54 18.34 2.72
N GLY A 59 24.68 17.42 2.26
CA GLY A 59 24.02 16.43 3.12
C GLY A 59 22.62 16.88 3.58
N GLU A 60 22.11 17.99 3.05
CA GLU A 60 20.76 18.47 3.38
C GLU A 60 19.72 17.79 2.49
N GLN A 61 18.61 17.37 3.10
CA GLN A 61 17.49 16.78 2.36
C GLN A 61 16.77 17.83 1.52
N PHE A 62 16.39 17.46 0.31
CA PHE A 62 15.50 18.29 -0.48
C PHE A 62 14.09 18.28 0.15
N THR A 63 13.48 19.46 0.19
CA THR A 63 12.08 19.67 0.62
C THR A 63 11.14 19.97 -0.55
N SER A 64 11.70 20.10 -1.76
CA SER A 64 11.01 20.30 -3.02
C SER A 64 11.64 19.41 -4.08
N SER A 65 10.93 19.18 -5.19
CA SER A 65 11.47 18.37 -6.28
C SER A 65 12.78 18.95 -6.84
N PRO A 66 13.87 18.16 -6.90
CA PRO A 66 15.12 18.56 -7.55
C PRO A 66 15.04 18.50 -9.09
N GLY A 67 13.87 18.19 -9.65
CA GLY A 67 13.64 18.12 -11.09
C GLY A 67 12.77 16.92 -11.48
N GLU A 68 12.31 16.91 -12.72
CA GLU A 68 11.62 15.75 -13.29
C GLU A 68 12.62 14.73 -13.84
N LYS A 69 12.29 13.43 -13.73
CA LYS A 69 13.08 12.31 -14.28
C LYS A 69 14.55 12.30 -13.83
N VAL A 70 14.81 12.79 -12.62
CA VAL A 70 16.17 12.92 -12.04
C VAL A 70 16.80 11.55 -11.78
N PHE A 71 15.98 10.55 -11.48
CA PHE A 71 16.40 9.18 -11.23
C PHE A 71 15.98 8.27 -12.39
N GLN A 72 16.95 7.51 -12.89
CA GLN A 72 16.76 6.46 -13.88
C GLN A 72 16.77 5.11 -13.15
N VAL A 73 15.73 4.30 -13.34
CA VAL A 73 15.62 2.98 -12.72
C VAL A 73 15.53 1.92 -13.80
N GLN A 74 16.39 0.92 -13.71
CA GLN A 74 16.39 -0.25 -14.57
C GLN A 74 16.34 -1.52 -13.71
N ILE A 75 15.44 -2.44 -14.05
CA ILE A 75 15.32 -3.73 -13.37
C ILE A 75 15.59 -4.83 -14.39
N SER A 76 16.48 -5.75 -14.03
CA SER A 76 16.90 -6.89 -14.87
C SER A 76 17.04 -8.16 -14.02
N ALA A 77 16.90 -9.32 -14.65
CA ALA A 77 17.20 -10.62 -14.08
C ALA A 77 18.45 -11.17 -14.78
N PRO A 78 19.65 -11.06 -14.17
CA PRO A 78 20.91 -11.40 -14.82
C PRO A 78 21.01 -12.87 -15.29
N ASP A 79 20.29 -13.76 -14.62
CA ASP A 79 20.31 -15.21 -14.88
C ASP A 79 19.26 -15.65 -15.92
N GLU A 80 18.55 -14.72 -16.54
CA GLU A 80 17.39 -14.99 -17.39
C GLU A 80 17.53 -14.31 -18.75
N GLN A 81 17.03 -14.96 -19.81
CA GLN A 81 17.11 -14.42 -21.17
C GLN A 81 16.27 -13.14 -21.35
N PHE A 82 15.12 -13.06 -20.67
CA PHE A 82 14.20 -11.93 -20.77
C PHE A 82 13.75 -11.49 -19.38
N THR A 83 13.68 -10.18 -19.17
CA THR A 83 13.09 -9.59 -17.95
C THR A 83 11.90 -8.73 -18.34
N ARG A 84 10.71 -9.16 -17.93
CA ARG A 84 9.45 -8.43 -18.10
C ARG A 84 9.07 -7.79 -16.78
N VAL A 85 9.49 -6.55 -16.60
CA VAL A 85 9.18 -5.73 -15.42
C VAL A 85 8.81 -4.32 -15.89
N GLY A 86 7.59 -3.89 -15.59
CA GLY A 86 7.17 -2.50 -15.79
C GLY A 86 7.62 -1.65 -14.62
N VAL A 87 8.20 -0.48 -14.87
CA VAL A 87 8.76 0.42 -13.84
C VAL A 87 8.23 1.83 -14.02
N GLN A 88 7.89 2.50 -12.91
CA GLN A 88 7.50 3.91 -12.89
C GLN A 88 8.19 4.62 -11.72
N VAL A 89 8.67 5.83 -11.99
CA VAL A 89 9.27 6.73 -10.98
C VAL A 89 8.34 7.93 -10.82
N LEU A 90 7.80 8.12 -9.62
CA LEU A 90 6.85 9.18 -9.29
C LEU A 90 7.51 10.20 -8.37
N ASP A 91 7.48 11.46 -8.76
CA ASP A 91 7.95 12.58 -7.95
C ASP A 91 6.84 13.03 -6.98
N ARG A 92 7.11 12.96 -5.67
CA ARG A 92 6.15 13.38 -4.63
C ARG A 92 6.15 14.89 -4.40
N LYS A 93 7.01 15.64 -5.10
CA LYS A 93 7.18 17.10 -5.02
C LYS A 93 7.70 17.62 -3.67
N ASP A 94 8.08 16.72 -2.76
CA ASP A 94 8.59 17.00 -1.42
C ASP A 94 10.08 16.64 -1.25
N GLY A 95 10.80 16.48 -2.37
CA GLY A 95 12.19 16.00 -2.40
C GLY A 95 12.34 14.48 -2.26
N SER A 96 11.23 13.72 -2.27
CA SER A 96 11.24 12.27 -2.36
C SER A 96 10.49 11.73 -3.58
N PHE A 97 10.82 10.50 -3.94
CA PHE A 97 10.27 9.79 -5.09
C PHE A 97 9.75 8.43 -4.65
N ILE A 98 8.70 7.94 -5.31
CA ILE A 98 8.23 6.56 -5.22
C ILE A 98 8.60 5.86 -6.50
N VAL A 99 9.40 4.82 -6.40
CA VAL A 99 9.61 3.88 -7.50
C VAL A 99 8.66 2.72 -7.28
N ARG A 100 7.78 2.47 -8.24
CA ARG A 100 6.92 1.28 -8.24
C ARG A 100 7.21 0.43 -9.47
N TYR A 101 7.17 -0.88 -9.31
CA TYR A 101 7.39 -1.81 -10.38
C TYR A 101 6.49 -3.03 -10.27
N ARG A 102 6.08 -3.55 -11.43
CA ARG A 102 5.28 -4.77 -11.55
C ARG A 102 6.05 -5.79 -12.36
N MET A 103 6.20 -6.98 -11.79
CA MET A 103 6.79 -8.11 -12.48
C MET A 103 5.71 -8.84 -13.27
N TYR A 104 6.05 -9.44 -14.40
CA TYR A 104 5.13 -10.29 -15.18
C TYR A 104 5.58 -11.76 -15.23
N ALA A 105 6.61 -12.11 -14.46
CA ALA A 105 7.12 -13.46 -14.24
C ALA A 105 7.88 -13.52 -12.90
N SER A 106 8.08 -14.73 -12.37
CA SER A 106 8.97 -14.96 -11.23
C SER A 106 10.42 -15.07 -11.72
N TYR A 107 11.39 -14.65 -10.89
CA TYR A 107 12.81 -14.64 -11.26
C TYR A 107 13.67 -15.28 -10.17
N ARG A 108 14.80 -15.89 -10.53
CA ARG A 108 15.76 -16.44 -9.56
C ARG A 108 16.46 -15.38 -8.74
N ASN A 109 16.80 -14.26 -9.38
CA ASN A 109 17.40 -13.09 -8.78
C ASN A 109 16.93 -11.85 -9.57
N LEU A 110 16.81 -10.71 -8.90
CA LEU A 110 16.60 -9.42 -9.57
C LEU A 110 17.71 -8.45 -9.22
N LYS A 111 18.15 -7.69 -10.22
CA LYS A 111 19.04 -6.55 -10.09
C LYS A 111 18.27 -5.26 -10.36
N ILE A 112 18.23 -4.38 -9.37
CA ILE A 112 17.63 -3.05 -9.44
C ILE A 112 18.76 -2.01 -9.48
N GLU A 113 18.91 -1.35 -10.62
CA GLU A 113 19.86 -0.24 -10.83
C GLU A 113 19.11 1.08 -10.75
N VAL A 114 19.48 1.90 -9.76
CA VAL A 114 19.05 3.30 -9.64
C VAL A 114 20.25 4.20 -9.94
N LYS A 115 20.11 5.10 -10.91
CA LYS A 115 21.17 6.01 -11.37
C LYS A 115 20.70 7.45 -11.48
N HIS A 116 21.61 8.39 -11.26
CA HIS A 116 21.45 9.82 -11.56
C HIS A 116 22.63 10.25 -12.43
N HIS A 117 22.35 10.73 -13.66
CA HIS A 117 23.38 11.03 -14.67
C HIS A 117 24.44 9.93 -14.84
N GLY A 118 24.01 8.67 -14.87
CA GLY A 118 24.89 7.50 -15.02
C GLY A 118 25.57 7.02 -13.74
N GLN A 119 25.57 7.82 -12.66
CA GLN A 119 26.15 7.44 -11.36
C GLN A 119 25.14 6.67 -10.50
N HIS A 120 25.60 5.63 -9.81
CA HIS A 120 24.75 4.85 -8.91
C HIS A 120 24.29 5.69 -7.71
N VAL A 121 23.02 5.57 -7.35
CA VAL A 121 22.40 6.26 -6.22
C VAL A 121 22.42 5.34 -5.00
N ALA A 122 22.88 5.85 -3.86
CA ALA A 122 23.02 5.10 -2.62
C ALA A 122 23.80 3.78 -2.84
N LYS A 123 23.25 2.64 -2.37
CA LYS A 123 23.86 1.30 -2.49
C LYS A 123 23.53 0.58 -3.81
N SER A 124 23.02 1.30 -4.81
CA SER A 124 22.73 0.73 -6.14
C SER A 124 24.00 0.12 -6.76
N PRO A 125 23.94 -1.06 -7.42
CA PRO A 125 22.75 -1.88 -7.65
C PRO A 125 22.29 -2.68 -6.41
N TYR A 126 20.97 -2.82 -6.27
CA TYR A 126 20.36 -3.72 -5.28
C TYR A 126 20.13 -5.10 -5.90
N ILE A 127 20.69 -6.14 -5.29
CA ILE A 127 20.52 -7.53 -5.74
C ILE A 127 19.57 -8.25 -4.81
N LEU A 128 18.35 -8.52 -5.28
CA LEU A 128 17.36 -9.33 -4.60
C LEU A 128 17.70 -10.79 -4.90
N ARG A 129 18.33 -11.44 -3.92
CA ARG A 129 18.75 -12.84 -4.02
C ARG A 129 17.64 -13.80 -3.61
N GLY A 130 17.54 -14.92 -4.30
CA GLY A 130 16.55 -15.96 -4.03
C GLY A 130 15.27 -15.76 -4.84
N PRO A 131 14.36 -16.76 -4.85
CA PRO A 131 13.20 -16.72 -5.72
C PRO A 131 12.37 -15.46 -5.45
N VAL A 132 12.30 -14.60 -6.46
CA VAL A 132 11.50 -13.38 -6.45
C VAL A 132 10.18 -13.70 -7.13
N TYR A 133 9.20 -14.09 -6.32
CA TYR A 133 7.91 -14.56 -6.83
C TYR A 133 7.03 -13.43 -7.38
N HIS A 134 6.45 -13.68 -8.55
CA HIS A 134 5.34 -12.92 -9.10
C HIS A 134 4.07 -13.13 -8.27
N GLU A 135 3.17 -12.14 -8.30
CA GLU A 135 1.86 -12.15 -7.62
C GLU A 135 1.01 -13.41 -7.90
N ASN A 136 1.14 -13.97 -9.10
CA ASN A 136 0.37 -15.15 -9.52
C ASN A 136 1.13 -16.47 -9.31
N CYS A 137 2.30 -16.47 -8.65
CA CYS A 137 2.97 -17.70 -8.22
C CYS A 137 2.08 -18.39 -7.17
N ASP A 138 1.75 -19.66 -7.36
CA ASP A 138 1.10 -20.46 -6.32
C ASP A 138 2.18 -21.10 -5.44
N CYS A 139 2.69 -20.30 -4.50
CA CYS A 139 3.93 -20.53 -3.78
C CYS A 139 3.73 -20.20 -2.28
N PRO A 140 2.76 -20.84 -1.59
CA PRO A 140 2.39 -20.47 -0.24
C PRO A 140 3.47 -20.79 0.78
N LEU A 141 3.78 -19.81 1.63
CA LEU A 141 4.57 -19.99 2.84
C LEU A 141 3.74 -20.71 3.92
N GLU A 142 4.28 -21.79 4.48
CA GLU A 142 3.62 -22.56 5.54
C GLU A 142 3.55 -21.80 6.87
N ASP A 143 4.59 -21.03 7.22
CA ASP A 143 4.62 -20.22 8.44
C ASP A 143 4.01 -18.84 8.17
N SER A 144 2.73 -18.70 8.52
CA SER A 144 1.99 -17.44 8.40
C SER A 144 2.53 -16.33 9.30
N ALA A 145 3.13 -16.66 10.46
CA ALA A 145 3.73 -15.68 11.34
C ALA A 145 5.04 -15.14 10.77
N ALA A 146 5.85 -16.00 10.13
CA ALA A 146 7.02 -15.57 9.38
C ALA A 146 6.62 -14.64 8.22
N TRP A 147 5.58 -15.00 7.47
CA TRP A 147 5.08 -14.15 6.39
C TRP A 147 4.65 -12.77 6.88
N LEU A 148 3.90 -12.67 7.99
CA LEU A 148 3.51 -11.39 8.58
C LEU A 148 4.72 -10.52 8.99
N ARG A 149 5.75 -11.12 9.59
CA ARG A 149 6.99 -10.42 9.96
C ARG A 149 7.74 -9.90 8.73
N GLU A 150 7.83 -10.72 7.69
CA GLU A 150 8.48 -10.36 6.42
C GLU A 150 7.78 -9.20 5.70
N MET A 151 6.45 -9.20 5.72
CA MET A 151 5.61 -8.11 5.21
C MET A 151 5.65 -6.85 6.08
N ASN A 152 6.37 -6.88 7.21
CA ASN A 152 6.38 -5.87 8.28
C ASN A 152 4.96 -5.46 8.72
N CYS A 153 4.04 -6.43 8.82
CA CYS A 153 2.71 -6.16 9.35
C CYS A 153 2.79 -5.80 10.84
N PRO A 154 2.07 -4.77 11.32
CA PRO A 154 1.96 -4.50 12.75
C PRO A 154 1.40 -5.71 13.50
N GLU A 155 1.96 -6.03 14.67
CA GLU A 155 1.46 -7.14 15.50
C GLU A 155 0.02 -6.92 15.96
N THR A 156 -0.36 -5.65 16.17
CA THR A 156 -1.71 -5.27 16.59
C THR A 156 -2.23 -4.10 15.77
N ILE A 157 -3.49 -4.21 15.34
CA ILE A 157 -4.23 -3.14 14.67
C ILE A 157 -5.44 -2.82 15.55
N THR A 158 -5.46 -1.62 16.15
CA THR A 158 -6.47 -1.20 17.14
C THR A 158 -7.91 -1.37 16.64
N GLN A 159 -8.16 -1.04 15.37
CA GLN A 159 -9.49 -1.18 14.77
C GLN A 159 -9.96 -2.64 14.73
N ILE A 160 -9.09 -3.55 14.27
CA ILE A 160 -9.39 -4.99 14.22
C ILE A 160 -9.68 -5.54 15.62
N GLN A 161 -8.85 -5.20 16.61
CA GLN A 161 -9.03 -5.66 17.99
C GLN A 161 -10.34 -5.15 18.59
N LYS A 162 -10.69 -3.88 18.33
CA LYS A 162 -11.94 -3.29 18.80
C LYS A 162 -13.16 -3.98 18.20
N ASP A 163 -13.16 -4.20 16.88
CA ASP A 163 -14.32 -4.79 16.20
C ASP A 163 -14.52 -6.26 16.59
N LEU A 164 -13.43 -7.03 16.69
CA LEU A 164 -13.47 -8.44 17.11
C LEU A 164 -13.78 -8.63 18.60
N SER A 165 -13.57 -7.61 19.45
CA SER A 165 -13.85 -7.71 20.90
C SER A 165 -15.31 -8.03 21.23
N HIS A 166 -16.23 -7.78 20.29
CA HIS A 166 -17.65 -8.11 20.42
C HIS A 166 -17.97 -9.59 20.17
N PHE A 167 -17.03 -10.34 19.59
CA PHE A 167 -17.20 -11.71 19.14
C PHE A 167 -16.09 -12.63 19.67
N PRO A 168 -15.94 -12.77 21.01
CA PRO A 168 -14.88 -13.59 21.60
C PRO A 168 -15.01 -15.08 21.25
N THR A 169 -16.24 -15.53 20.96
CA THR A 169 -16.56 -16.88 20.50
C THR A 169 -17.60 -16.79 19.40
N VAL A 170 -17.40 -17.59 18.35
CA VAL A 170 -18.33 -17.68 17.23
C VAL A 170 -18.68 -19.15 17.03
N ASP A 171 -19.97 -19.45 16.96
CA ASP A 171 -20.49 -20.77 16.61
C ASP A 171 -20.76 -20.80 15.10
N PRO A 172 -19.94 -21.53 14.31
CA PRO A 172 -20.03 -21.54 12.84
C PRO A 172 -21.38 -22.06 12.34
N GLU A 173 -21.91 -23.13 12.95
CA GLU A 173 -23.20 -23.74 12.57
C GLU A 173 -24.36 -22.76 12.82
N LYS A 174 -24.31 -22.06 13.96
CA LYS A 174 -25.32 -21.07 14.32
C LYS A 174 -25.31 -19.88 13.35
N ILE A 175 -24.16 -19.29 13.06
CA ILE A 175 -24.09 -18.13 12.16
C ILE A 175 -24.47 -18.49 10.73
N ALA A 176 -24.15 -19.71 10.28
CA ALA A 176 -24.51 -20.22 8.96
C ALA A 176 -26.04 -20.35 8.77
N ALA A 177 -26.78 -20.57 9.85
CA ALA A 177 -28.24 -20.60 9.84
C ALA A 177 -28.87 -19.21 10.04
N GLU A 178 -28.38 -18.42 10.99
CA GLU A 178 -29.01 -17.17 11.42
C GLU A 178 -28.74 -16.00 10.46
N ILE A 179 -27.50 -15.84 9.98
CA ILE A 179 -27.11 -14.70 9.14
C ILE A 179 -27.87 -14.69 7.81
N PRO A 180 -27.93 -15.80 7.03
CA PRO A 180 -28.72 -15.83 5.81
C PRO A 180 -30.21 -15.58 6.04
N LYS A 181 -30.77 -16.07 7.16
CA LYS A 181 -32.19 -15.85 7.50
C LYS A 181 -32.46 -14.37 7.77
N ARG A 182 -31.55 -13.67 8.45
CA ARG A 182 -31.72 -12.27 8.85
C ARG A 182 -31.36 -11.29 7.73
N PHE A 183 -30.34 -11.60 6.93
CA PHE A 183 -29.76 -10.65 5.97
C PHE A 183 -29.77 -11.14 4.52
N GLY A 184 -29.95 -12.43 4.26
CA GLY A 184 -29.76 -13.02 2.92
C GLY A 184 -30.85 -12.73 1.88
N GLN A 185 -32.04 -12.22 2.26
CA GLN A 185 -33.11 -11.98 1.29
C GLN A 185 -32.99 -10.63 0.54
N ARG A 186 -32.35 -9.62 1.12
CA ARG A 186 -32.32 -8.25 0.57
C ARG A 186 -30.93 -7.62 0.51
N GLN A 187 -29.91 -8.33 0.97
CA GLN A 187 -28.54 -7.82 1.04
C GLN A 187 -27.64 -8.58 0.09
N SER A 188 -26.49 -7.98 -0.20
CA SER A 188 -25.41 -8.61 -0.93
C SER A 188 -24.52 -9.34 0.07
N LEU A 189 -24.74 -10.63 0.29
CA LEU A 189 -24.07 -11.37 1.36
C LEU A 189 -23.34 -12.60 0.81
N CYS A 190 -22.11 -12.81 1.25
CA CYS A 190 -21.32 -14.00 0.92
C CYS A 190 -20.86 -14.71 2.20
N HIS A 191 -21.03 -16.02 2.24
CA HIS A 191 -20.42 -16.92 3.21
C HIS A 191 -19.15 -17.49 2.59
N TYR A 192 -18.01 -17.13 3.13
CA TYR A 192 -16.70 -17.65 2.73
C TYR A 192 -16.26 -18.75 3.69
N THR A 193 -15.68 -19.80 3.14
CA THR A 193 -14.99 -20.86 3.90
C THR A 193 -13.60 -21.03 3.32
N LEU A 194 -12.57 -20.85 4.14
CA LEU A 194 -11.19 -21.21 3.85
C LEU A 194 -10.92 -22.58 4.46
N LYS A 195 -10.61 -23.56 3.63
CA LYS A 195 -10.30 -24.93 4.06
C LYS A 195 -9.25 -25.55 3.15
N ASP A 196 -8.24 -26.20 3.72
CA ASP A 196 -7.12 -26.76 2.97
C ASP A 196 -6.48 -25.76 1.98
N ASN A 197 -6.32 -24.50 2.42
CA ASN A 197 -5.83 -23.37 1.61
C ASN A 197 -6.64 -23.10 0.32
N LYS A 198 -7.90 -23.53 0.27
CA LYS A 198 -8.85 -23.28 -0.82
C LYS A 198 -9.99 -22.40 -0.34
N VAL A 199 -10.50 -21.58 -1.26
CA VAL A 199 -11.63 -20.67 -1.02
C VAL A 199 -12.91 -21.32 -1.53
N TYR A 200 -13.90 -21.48 -0.67
CA TYR A 200 -15.26 -21.88 -1.01
C TYR A 200 -16.22 -20.73 -0.67
N ILE A 201 -17.25 -20.56 -1.49
CA ILE A 201 -18.15 -19.40 -1.39
C ILE A 201 -19.59 -19.86 -1.59
N LYS A 202 -20.48 -19.38 -0.72
CA LYS A 202 -21.92 -19.44 -0.90
C LYS A 202 -22.51 -18.04 -0.88
N THR A 203 -23.21 -17.67 -1.94
CA THR A 203 -23.82 -16.35 -2.09
C THR A 203 -25.26 -16.36 -1.58
N HIS A 204 -25.67 -15.26 -0.95
CA HIS A 204 -27.02 -15.02 -0.46
C HIS A 204 -27.49 -13.64 -0.93
N GLY A 205 -28.67 -13.59 -1.55
CA GLY A 205 -29.28 -12.37 -2.10
C GLY A 205 -28.99 -12.16 -3.59
N GLU A 206 -29.36 -10.98 -4.10
CA GLU A 206 -29.43 -10.72 -5.55
C GLU A 206 -28.21 -9.97 -6.10
N HIS A 207 -27.55 -9.13 -5.31
CA HIS A 207 -26.50 -8.21 -5.77
C HIS A 207 -25.09 -8.60 -5.31
N VAL A 208 -24.65 -9.83 -5.61
CA VAL A 208 -23.39 -10.40 -5.11
C VAL A 208 -22.18 -10.20 -6.03
N GLY A 209 -22.30 -9.39 -7.08
CA GLY A 209 -21.22 -9.15 -8.06
C GLY A 209 -19.97 -8.51 -7.46
N PHE A 210 -20.12 -7.69 -6.41
CA PHE A 210 -19.01 -7.06 -5.68
C PHE A 210 -18.12 -8.07 -4.93
N ARG A 211 -18.47 -9.36 -4.91
CA ARG A 211 -17.61 -10.42 -4.38
C ARG A 211 -16.23 -10.46 -5.04
N ILE A 212 -16.10 -9.97 -6.29
CA ILE A 212 -14.84 -9.94 -7.03
C ILE A 212 -13.69 -9.33 -6.22
N PHE A 213 -13.95 -8.34 -5.37
CA PHE A 213 -12.93 -7.69 -4.55
C PHE A 213 -12.46 -8.60 -3.42
N MET A 214 -13.38 -9.23 -2.70
CA MET A 214 -13.04 -10.17 -1.64
C MET A 214 -12.38 -11.43 -2.20
N ASP A 215 -12.90 -11.96 -3.31
CA ASP A 215 -12.32 -13.10 -4.03
C ASP A 215 -10.86 -12.82 -4.40
N ALA A 216 -10.58 -11.63 -4.94
CA ALA A 216 -9.22 -11.26 -5.34
C ALA A 216 -8.26 -11.14 -4.14
N ILE A 217 -8.72 -10.63 -2.98
CA ILE A 217 -7.93 -10.63 -1.74
C ILE A 217 -7.61 -12.07 -1.32
N LEU A 218 -8.62 -12.93 -1.20
CA LEU A 218 -8.43 -14.30 -0.70
C LEU A 218 -7.55 -15.12 -1.64
N LEU A 219 -7.76 -15.02 -2.95
CA LEU A 219 -6.94 -15.69 -3.94
C LEU A 219 -5.49 -15.17 -3.95
N SER A 220 -5.29 -13.86 -3.71
CA SER A 220 -3.94 -13.29 -3.54
C SER A 220 -3.24 -13.87 -2.31
N LEU A 221 -3.95 -13.99 -1.19
CA LEU A 221 -3.41 -14.52 0.05
C LEU A 221 -3.09 -16.02 -0.05
N THR A 222 -4.01 -16.85 -0.52
CA THR A 222 -3.81 -18.32 -0.59
C THR A 222 -2.66 -18.73 -1.49
N ARG A 223 -2.31 -17.92 -2.50
CA ARG A 223 -1.11 -18.12 -3.34
C ARG A 223 0.22 -17.84 -2.61
N LYS A 224 0.21 -17.02 -1.56
CA LYS A 224 1.41 -16.48 -0.90
C LYS A 224 1.67 -17.08 0.48
N VAL A 225 0.62 -17.47 1.18
CA VAL A 225 0.70 -17.98 2.54
C VAL A 225 -0.42 -18.99 2.77
N ARG A 226 -0.11 -20.02 3.55
CA ARG A 226 -1.12 -20.98 3.98
C ARG A 226 -2.09 -20.29 4.95
N MET A 227 -3.32 -20.12 4.48
CA MET A 227 -4.37 -19.48 5.27
C MET A 227 -4.93 -20.44 6.33
N PRO A 228 -5.31 -19.94 7.52
CA PRO A 228 -5.97 -20.75 8.53
C PRO A 228 -7.34 -21.23 8.05
N GLU A 229 -7.82 -22.33 8.61
CA GLU A 229 -9.18 -22.77 8.36
C GLU A 229 -10.16 -21.88 9.13
N VAL A 230 -11.06 -21.24 8.39
CA VAL A 230 -12.01 -20.29 8.95
C VAL A 230 -13.21 -20.15 8.04
N GLU A 231 -14.37 -19.84 8.61
CA GLU A 231 -15.50 -19.35 7.84
C GLU A 231 -16.04 -18.05 8.40
N PHE A 232 -16.57 -17.21 7.52
CA PHE A 232 -17.03 -15.88 7.88
C PHE A 232 -18.01 -15.35 6.83
N PHE A 233 -18.79 -14.36 7.23
CA PHE A 233 -19.74 -13.66 6.37
C PHE A 233 -19.21 -12.30 5.98
N VAL A 234 -19.36 -11.97 4.70
CA VAL A 234 -19.00 -10.68 4.12
C VAL A 234 -20.24 -10.05 3.54
N ASN A 235 -20.58 -8.88 4.06
CA ASN A 235 -21.53 -7.97 3.44
C ASN A 235 -20.81 -7.19 2.34
N LEU A 236 -21.36 -7.29 1.13
CA LEU A 236 -20.85 -6.63 -0.06
C LEU A 236 -21.58 -5.32 -0.36
N GLY A 237 -22.62 -4.97 0.41
CA GLY A 237 -23.38 -3.74 0.24
C GLY A 237 -22.69 -2.51 0.85
N ASP A 238 -23.18 -1.34 0.47
CA ASP A 238 -22.59 -0.04 0.86
C ASP A 238 -22.79 0.31 2.34
N TRP A 239 -23.80 -0.28 3.00
CA TRP A 239 -24.18 0.03 4.36
C TRP A 239 -23.91 -1.13 5.31
N PRO A 240 -23.46 -0.87 6.55
CA PRO A 240 -23.26 -1.91 7.55
C PRO A 240 -24.61 -2.52 7.97
N LEU A 241 -24.59 -3.80 8.34
CA LEU A 241 -25.82 -4.57 8.62
C LEU A 241 -26.18 -4.60 10.11
N GLU A 242 -25.19 -4.70 10.99
CA GLU A 242 -25.41 -4.85 12.42
C GLU A 242 -25.45 -3.50 13.13
N LYS A 243 -26.66 -3.06 13.48
CA LYS A 243 -26.87 -1.82 14.23
C LYS A 243 -26.60 -2.03 15.72
N LYS A 244 -25.89 -1.09 16.34
CA LYS A 244 -25.52 -1.05 17.76
C LYS A 244 -26.70 -1.11 18.74
N LYS A 245 -27.89 -0.64 18.32
CA LYS A 245 -29.12 -0.73 19.14
C LYS A 245 -29.62 -2.16 19.33
N SER A 246 -29.10 -3.13 18.57
CA SER A 246 -29.39 -4.55 18.76
C SER A 246 -28.62 -5.03 19.99
N THR A 247 -29.30 -5.11 21.14
CA THR A 247 -28.69 -5.47 22.43
C THR A 247 -28.57 -6.98 22.66
N SER A 248 -29.14 -7.81 21.78
CA SER A 248 -29.01 -9.27 21.81
C SER A 248 -28.83 -9.82 20.40
N ASN A 249 -28.05 -10.90 20.26
CA ASN A 249 -27.81 -11.64 19.01
C ASN A 249 -27.18 -10.85 17.86
N ILE A 250 -26.13 -10.07 18.15
CA ILE A 250 -25.27 -9.48 17.12
C ILE A 250 -24.50 -10.57 16.35
N GLN A 251 -24.33 -10.38 15.05
CA GLN A 251 -23.66 -11.34 14.16
C GLN A 251 -22.27 -10.83 13.70
N PRO A 252 -21.25 -11.70 13.60
CA PRO A 252 -19.93 -11.33 13.11
C PRO A 252 -19.94 -11.21 11.58
N ILE A 253 -20.23 -10.02 11.07
CA ILE A 253 -20.27 -9.74 9.63
C ILE A 253 -19.16 -8.76 9.27
N PHE A 254 -18.34 -9.11 8.29
CA PHE A 254 -17.35 -8.21 7.70
C PHE A 254 -18.02 -7.27 6.70
N SER A 255 -17.73 -5.97 6.78
CA SER A 255 -18.31 -4.94 5.91
C SER A 255 -17.24 -3.96 5.44
N TRP A 256 -17.44 -3.40 4.23
CA TRP A 256 -16.53 -2.39 3.65
C TRP A 256 -16.47 -1.09 4.46
N CYS A 257 -17.50 -0.83 5.26
CA CYS A 257 -17.62 0.36 6.07
C CYS A 257 -18.29 0.05 7.41
N GLY A 258 -18.21 1.00 8.34
CA GLY A 258 -18.86 0.94 9.63
C GLY A 258 -19.10 2.35 10.18
N SER A 259 -19.80 2.46 11.31
CA SER A 259 -20.05 3.72 12.01
C SER A 259 -20.01 3.53 13.52
N THR A 260 -20.11 4.62 14.29
CA THR A 260 -20.25 4.57 15.75
C THR A 260 -21.55 3.91 16.21
N GLU A 261 -22.48 3.68 15.29
CA GLU A 261 -23.77 3.03 15.47
C GLU A 261 -23.85 1.63 14.84
N SER A 262 -22.75 1.08 14.31
CA SER A 262 -22.69 -0.30 13.81
C SER A 262 -21.77 -1.20 14.64
N ARG A 263 -21.87 -2.50 14.41
CA ARG A 263 -21.06 -3.56 15.05
C ARG A 263 -20.38 -4.50 14.04
N ASP A 264 -20.57 -4.27 12.74
CA ASP A 264 -19.83 -4.96 11.69
C ASP A 264 -18.32 -4.81 11.87
N ILE A 265 -17.59 -5.84 11.43
CA ILE A 265 -16.13 -5.86 11.44
C ILE A 265 -15.63 -5.17 10.18
N VAL A 266 -14.94 -4.03 10.34
CA VAL A 266 -14.54 -3.22 9.19
C VAL A 266 -13.32 -3.84 8.52
N MET A 267 -13.43 -4.06 7.21
CA MET A 267 -12.33 -4.51 6.35
C MET A 267 -11.88 -3.38 5.39
N PRO A 268 -10.68 -3.48 4.77
CA PRO A 268 -10.26 -2.53 3.75
C PRO A 268 -11.30 -2.38 2.65
N THR A 269 -11.59 -1.16 2.21
CA THR A 269 -12.62 -0.89 1.20
C THR A 269 -12.27 -1.55 -0.14
N TYR A 270 -13.29 -1.79 -0.96
CA TYR A 270 -13.08 -2.31 -2.32
C TYR A 270 -12.22 -1.36 -3.17
N ASP A 271 -12.30 -0.03 -2.98
CA ASP A 271 -11.47 0.94 -3.71
C ASP A 271 -9.97 0.79 -3.39
N LEU A 272 -9.64 0.61 -2.11
CA LEU A 272 -8.27 0.35 -1.69
C LEU A 272 -7.79 -1.00 -2.23
N THR A 273 -8.68 -1.99 -2.25
CA THR A 273 -8.39 -3.32 -2.76
C THR A 273 -8.10 -3.31 -4.25
N ASP A 274 -8.96 -2.70 -5.06
CA ASP A 274 -8.76 -2.53 -6.52
C ASP A 274 -7.47 -1.77 -6.77
N SER A 275 -7.27 -0.66 -6.06
CA SER A 275 -6.05 0.14 -6.18
C SER A 275 -4.80 -0.68 -5.94
N VAL A 276 -4.75 -1.53 -4.91
CA VAL A 276 -3.58 -2.35 -4.59
C VAL A 276 -3.35 -3.47 -5.60
N LEU A 277 -4.40 -4.21 -5.96
CA LEU A 277 -4.29 -5.39 -6.84
C LEU A 277 -4.02 -5.01 -8.31
N GLU A 278 -4.69 -3.95 -8.77
CA GLU A 278 -4.61 -3.44 -10.15
C GLU A 278 -3.53 -2.37 -10.33
N THR A 279 -2.75 -2.03 -9.29
CA THR A 279 -1.63 -1.10 -9.45
C THR A 279 -0.70 -1.60 -10.56
N MET A 280 -0.51 -0.75 -11.58
CA MET A 280 0.30 -1.03 -12.78
C MET A 280 -0.20 -2.24 -13.61
N GLY A 281 -1.45 -2.65 -13.43
CA GLY A 281 -2.09 -3.75 -14.18
C GLY A 281 -2.87 -3.32 -15.43
N ARG A 282 -3.15 -2.01 -15.58
CA ARG A 282 -3.88 -1.41 -16.71
C ARG A 282 -2.96 -0.58 -17.60
#